data_AF-A0A7C6UDD3-F1
#
_entry.id   AF-A0A7C6UDD3-F1
#
_cell.length_a   1.000
_cell.length_b   1.000
_cell.length_c   1.000
_cell.angle_alpha   90.00
_cell.angle_beta   90.00
_cell.angle_gamma   90.00
#
_symmetry.space_group_name_H-M   'P 1'
#
loop_
_entity.id
_entity.type
_entity.pdbx_description
1 polymer ?
#
loop_
_entity_poly.entity_id
_entity_poly.type
_entity_poly.pdbx_seq_one_letter_code
_entity_poly.pdbx_strand_id
1 'polypeptide(L)'
;MIKIRYPVDGSIVPTYQIELLGAACCPYLIAASVYTAEGYFDIRPDASGLFHPKIYLLSGLFKKQTQRLSQGLFPEVLAWLRLAAEAVDGLTDYLVGAAEVSYRFEDLYIDTVTGCARLLPAPSGTTLLEGLCSLCEDIHAIRPECHADLAAQRLRDEHAKRLLDNRSLLRLLSLWECEWNSGAAGVGEIASADD
;
A
#
# COMPACT_ATOMS: atom_id res chain seq x y z
N MET A 1 7.66 -20.18 2.60
CA MET A 1 8.20 -19.17 3.53
C MET A 1 8.97 -18.16 2.69
N ILE A 2 8.52 -16.89 2.69
CA ILE A 2 9.11 -15.81 1.88
C ILE A 2 10.30 -15.24 2.67
N LYS A 3 11.44 -15.04 1.99
CA LYS A 3 12.63 -14.40 2.55
C LYS A 3 12.91 -13.18 1.69
N ILE A 4 12.94 -12.00 2.28
CA ILE A 4 13.20 -10.75 1.57
C ILE A 4 14.55 -10.21 2.05
N ARG A 5 15.40 -9.80 1.09
CA ARG A 5 16.77 -9.36 1.35
C ARG A 5 16.94 -7.90 0.95
N TYR A 6 17.46 -7.09 1.86
CA TYR A 6 17.79 -5.68 1.65
C TYR A 6 19.29 -5.45 1.83
N PRO A 7 19.94 -4.63 1.00
CA PRO A 7 21.32 -4.20 1.22
C PRO A 7 21.40 -3.27 2.44
N VAL A 8 22.43 -3.43 3.27
CA VAL A 8 22.75 -2.52 4.40
C VAL A 8 23.74 -1.50 3.88
N ASP A 9 23.32 -0.24 3.76
CA ASP A 9 24.30 0.85 3.75
C ASP A 9 24.72 1.11 5.20
N GLY A 10 26.02 1.23 5.46
CA GLY A 10 26.66 1.03 6.77
C GLY A 10 26.24 1.93 7.95
N SER A 11 25.19 2.74 7.80
CA SER A 11 24.64 3.66 8.80
C SER A 11 23.39 3.16 9.55
N ILE A 12 22.79 2.01 9.20
CA ILE A 12 21.42 1.65 9.63
C ILE A 12 21.34 0.41 10.57
N VAL A 13 22.39 0.11 11.33
CA VAL A 13 22.41 -1.11 12.17
C VAL A 13 21.99 -0.89 13.64
N PRO A 14 22.33 0.20 14.34
CA PRO A 14 22.06 0.29 15.78
C PRO A 14 20.60 0.56 16.18
N THR A 15 19.79 1.21 15.32
CA THR A 15 18.38 1.55 15.60
C THR A 15 17.43 0.38 15.32
N TYR A 16 17.77 -0.47 14.34
CA TYR A 16 16.93 -1.57 13.85
C TYR A 16 16.65 -2.66 14.90
N GLN A 17 17.61 -2.96 15.79
CA GLN A 17 17.45 -4.05 16.78
C GLN A 17 16.63 -3.65 18.02
N ILE A 18 16.52 -2.35 18.34
CA ILE A 18 15.93 -1.88 19.61
C ILE A 18 14.45 -1.49 19.42
N GLU A 19 14.03 -1.02 18.25
CA GLU A 19 12.64 -0.61 17.96
C GLU A 19 11.74 -1.74 17.44
N LEU A 20 12.29 -2.72 16.72
CA LEU A 20 11.56 -3.92 16.28
C LEU A 20 11.08 -4.81 17.44
N LEU A 21 11.77 -4.77 18.58
CA LEU A 21 11.34 -5.45 19.82
C LEU A 21 10.20 -4.71 20.54
N GLY A 22 10.03 -3.41 20.31
CA GLY A 22 8.87 -2.63 20.78
C GLY A 22 7.62 -2.81 19.89
N ALA A 23 7.82 -3.20 18.63
CA ALA A 23 6.80 -3.33 17.60
C ALA A 23 5.92 -4.59 17.67
N ALA A 24 6.13 -5.50 18.64
CA ALA A 24 5.27 -6.68 18.81
C ALA A 24 3.78 -6.29 19.07
N CYS A 25 3.53 -5.05 19.48
CA CYS A 25 2.19 -4.51 19.71
C CYS A 25 1.71 -3.53 18.62
N CYS A 26 2.53 -3.19 17.62
CA CYS A 26 2.12 -2.24 16.59
C CYS A 26 1.26 -2.96 15.55
N PRO A 27 -0.04 -2.63 15.44
CA PRO A 27 -0.86 -3.27 14.43
C PRO A 27 -0.41 -2.86 13.03
N TYR A 28 0.31 -1.77 12.80
CA TYR A 28 0.62 -1.34 11.43
C TYR A 28 1.91 -1.96 10.86
N LEU A 29 2.65 -2.72 11.68
CA LEU A 29 3.84 -3.46 11.24
C LEU A 29 3.54 -4.96 11.11
N ILE A 30 4.15 -5.58 10.11
CA ILE A 30 4.12 -7.04 10.01
C ILE A 30 5.09 -7.65 11.03
N ALA A 31 4.62 -8.67 11.74
CA ALA A 31 5.48 -9.48 12.58
C ALA A 31 6.53 -10.16 11.69
N ALA A 32 7.81 -10.02 12.01
CA ALA A 32 8.87 -10.59 11.20
C ALA A 32 10.09 -10.99 12.03
N SER A 33 10.79 -12.03 11.57
CA SER A 33 12.13 -12.36 12.07
C SER A 33 13.17 -11.66 11.21
N VAL A 34 14.07 -10.88 11.84
CA VAL A 34 15.12 -10.13 11.16
C VAL A 34 16.48 -10.75 11.45
N TYR A 35 17.27 -10.96 10.39
CA TYR A 35 18.61 -11.52 10.46
C TYR A 35 19.57 -10.58 9.75
N THR A 36 20.67 -10.22 10.41
CA THR A 36 21.76 -9.43 9.84
C THR A 36 22.93 -10.32 9.47
N ALA A 37 23.38 -10.29 8.22
CA ALA A 37 24.58 -11.00 7.79
C ALA A 37 25.29 -10.25 6.64
N GLU A 38 26.60 -10.06 6.77
CA GLU A 38 27.50 -9.66 5.66
C GLU A 38 27.02 -8.45 4.82
N GLY A 39 26.52 -7.39 5.48
CA GLY A 39 26.03 -6.20 4.77
C GLY A 39 24.63 -6.36 4.17
N TYR A 40 23.85 -7.34 4.61
CA TYR A 40 22.44 -7.51 4.26
C TYR A 40 21.54 -7.65 5.51
N PHE A 41 20.31 -7.18 5.36
CA PHE A 41 19.16 -7.48 6.22
C PHE A 41 18.27 -8.51 5.53
N ASP A 42 18.11 -9.67 6.14
CA ASP A 42 17.15 -10.69 5.72
C ASP A 42 15.93 -10.64 6.64
N ILE A 43 14.76 -10.30 6.09
CA ILE A 43 13.50 -10.23 6.83
C ILE A 43 12.61 -11.41 6.41
N ARG A 44 12.05 -12.11 7.42
CA ARG A 44 11.07 -13.18 7.24
C ARG A 44 9.74 -12.76 7.84
N PRO A 45 8.79 -12.28 7.03
CA PRO A 45 7.47 -11.89 7.52
C PRO A 45 6.65 -13.12 7.92
N ASP A 46 5.92 -13.00 9.01
CA ASP A 46 4.80 -13.89 9.34
C ASP A 46 3.54 -13.38 8.63
N ALA A 47 3.29 -13.95 7.45
CA ALA A 47 2.13 -13.61 6.63
C ALA A 47 0.87 -14.43 6.98
N SER A 48 0.89 -15.17 8.10
CA SER A 48 -0.24 -16.03 8.49
C SER A 48 -1.49 -15.18 8.73
N GLY A 49 -2.58 -15.50 8.02
CA GLY A 49 -3.84 -14.74 8.11
C GLY A 49 -3.85 -13.41 7.35
N LEU A 50 -2.77 -13.06 6.64
CA LEU A 50 -2.67 -11.85 5.85
C LEU A 50 -2.96 -12.10 4.37
N PHE A 51 -3.66 -11.16 3.75
CA PHE A 51 -3.84 -11.05 2.32
C PHE A 51 -2.64 -10.32 1.69
N HIS A 52 -2.13 -10.86 0.59
CA HIS A 52 -1.05 -10.22 -0.16
C HIS A 52 -1.56 -9.74 -1.53
N PRO A 53 -1.70 -8.42 -1.74
CA PRO A 53 -2.19 -7.84 -3.00
C PRO A 53 -1.45 -8.33 -4.26
N LYS A 54 -0.14 -8.57 -4.17
CA LYS A 54 0.66 -9.11 -5.28
C LYS A 54 0.20 -10.49 -5.71
N ILE A 55 -0.07 -11.38 -4.76
CA ILE A 55 -0.60 -12.72 -5.05
C ILE A 55 -1.99 -12.62 -5.66
N TYR A 56 -2.82 -11.70 -5.19
CA TYR A 56 -4.14 -11.45 -5.76
C TYR A 56 -4.07 -11.03 -7.24
N LEU A 57 -3.23 -10.04 -7.58
CA LEU A 57 -3.06 -9.58 -8.97
C LEU A 57 -2.47 -10.67 -9.89
N LEU A 58 -1.56 -11.49 -9.38
CA LEU A 58 -0.90 -12.56 -10.14
C LEU A 58 -1.80 -13.80 -10.34
N SER A 59 -2.61 -14.16 -9.34
CA SER A 59 -3.42 -15.38 -9.34
C SER A 59 -4.58 -15.36 -10.34
N GLY A 60 -4.94 -14.19 -10.88
CA GLY A 60 -6.02 -14.08 -11.87
C GLY A 60 -7.38 -14.59 -11.36
N LEU A 61 -7.58 -14.66 -10.04
CA LEU A 61 -8.80 -15.14 -9.37
C LEU A 61 -10.05 -14.28 -9.64
N PHE A 62 -9.94 -13.31 -10.56
CA PHE A 62 -10.97 -12.48 -11.15
C PHE A 62 -12.22 -13.20 -11.67
N LYS A 63 -12.19 -14.53 -11.85
CA LYS A 63 -13.17 -15.19 -12.71
C LYS A 63 -14.54 -15.52 -12.13
N LYS A 64 -14.88 -15.27 -10.85
CA LYS A 64 -16.17 -15.80 -10.34
C LYS A 64 -17.06 -15.00 -9.39
N GLN A 65 -16.71 -13.82 -8.87
CA GLN A 65 -17.59 -13.21 -7.84
C GLN A 65 -18.04 -11.76 -7.98
N THR A 66 -17.65 -11.03 -9.02
CA THR A 66 -18.12 -9.64 -9.15
C THR A 66 -18.45 -9.28 -10.59
N GLN A 67 -19.70 -9.49 -10.96
CA GLN A 67 -20.37 -8.76 -12.06
C GLN A 67 -20.42 -7.23 -11.85
N ARG A 68 -19.80 -6.71 -10.76
CA ARG A 68 -19.58 -5.27 -10.51
C ARG A 68 -18.32 -4.71 -11.18
N LEU A 69 -17.48 -5.52 -11.82
CA LEU A 69 -16.23 -5.10 -12.47
C LEU A 69 -16.42 -4.39 -13.83
N SER A 70 -17.49 -3.64 -14.04
CA SER A 70 -17.53 -2.69 -15.16
C SER A 70 -16.50 -1.55 -15.00
N GLN A 71 -15.87 -1.43 -13.82
CA GLN A 71 -14.99 -0.32 -13.44
C GLN A 71 -13.49 -0.67 -13.33
N GLY A 72 -13.08 -1.90 -13.69
CA GLY A 72 -11.67 -2.31 -13.63
C GLY A 72 -11.13 -2.49 -12.20
N LEU A 73 -9.79 -2.46 -12.09
CA LEU A 73 -9.01 -2.76 -10.86
C LEU A 73 -8.60 -1.51 -10.06
N PHE A 74 -8.95 -0.34 -10.57
CA PHE A 74 -8.59 0.95 -10.00
C PHE A 74 -9.17 1.20 -8.58
N PRO A 75 -10.41 0.77 -8.23
CA PRO A 75 -10.92 0.88 -6.86
C PRO A 75 -10.05 0.17 -5.83
N GLU A 76 -9.61 -1.06 -6.14
CA GLU A 76 -8.76 -1.85 -5.26
C GLU A 76 -7.41 -1.19 -5.05
N VAL A 77 -6.84 -0.60 -6.11
CA VAL A 77 -5.60 0.18 -6.02
C VAL A 77 -5.80 1.35 -5.05
N LEU A 78 -6.85 2.16 -5.22
CA LEU A 78 -7.13 3.28 -4.33
C LEU A 78 -7.31 2.85 -2.87
N ALA A 79 -8.03 1.74 -2.65
CA ALA A 79 -8.20 1.18 -1.32
C ALA A 79 -6.86 0.76 -0.69
N TRP A 80 -5.98 0.09 -1.45
CA TRP A 80 -4.66 -0.29 -0.94
C TRP A 80 -3.76 0.93 -0.64
N LEU A 81 -3.79 1.95 -1.48
CA LEU A 81 -3.06 3.20 -1.24
C LEU A 81 -3.57 3.90 0.03
N ARG A 82 -4.89 3.95 0.24
CA ARG A 82 -5.48 4.51 1.46
C ARG A 82 -5.03 3.71 2.68
N LEU A 83 -5.16 2.38 2.65
CA LEU A 83 -4.75 1.52 3.77
C LEU A 83 -3.26 1.65 4.10
N ALA A 84 -2.39 1.78 3.09
CA ALA A 84 -0.97 2.02 3.29
C ALA A 84 -0.72 3.39 3.95
N ALA A 85 -1.40 4.44 3.49
CA ALA A 85 -1.31 5.76 4.11
C ALA A 85 -1.85 5.78 5.55
N GLU A 86 -2.92 5.03 5.85
CA GLU A 86 -3.48 4.91 7.19
C GLU A 86 -2.52 4.17 8.12
N ALA A 87 -1.87 3.13 7.61
CA ALA A 87 -0.84 2.44 8.36
C ALA A 87 0.31 3.38 8.70
N VAL A 88 0.80 4.18 7.75
CA VAL A 88 1.87 5.16 8.00
C VAL A 88 1.45 6.25 9.00
N ASP A 89 0.21 6.74 8.93
CA ASP A 89 -0.30 7.68 9.94
C ASP A 89 -0.35 7.03 11.33
N GLY A 90 -0.86 5.80 11.42
CA GLY A 90 -0.91 5.04 12.67
C GLY A 90 0.46 4.66 13.23
N LEU A 91 1.49 4.51 12.39
CA LEU A 91 2.87 4.27 12.82
C LEU A 91 3.45 5.45 13.61
N THR A 92 2.96 6.67 13.38
CA THR A 92 3.45 7.86 14.08
C THR A 92 3.19 7.79 15.59
N ASP A 93 2.10 7.15 16.02
CA ASP A 93 1.78 6.89 17.44
C ASP A 93 2.81 5.96 18.11
N TYR A 94 3.56 5.20 17.30
CA TYR A 94 4.61 4.28 17.73
C TYR A 94 6.02 4.81 17.45
N LEU A 95 6.13 6.11 17.12
CA LEU A 95 7.40 6.78 16.77
C LEU A 95 8.12 6.19 15.55
N VAL A 96 7.40 5.46 14.69
CA VAL A 96 7.94 4.94 13.43
C VAL A 96 7.58 5.90 12.30
N GLY A 97 8.58 6.42 11.61
CA GLY A 97 8.44 7.35 10.51
C GLY A 97 8.19 6.68 9.16
N ALA A 98 7.67 7.46 8.21
CA ALA A 98 7.41 7.01 6.84
C ALA A 98 8.66 6.48 6.11
N ALA A 99 9.85 7.00 6.43
CA ALA A 99 11.11 6.61 5.80
C ALA A 99 11.66 5.27 6.30
N GLU A 100 11.04 4.69 7.33
CA GLU A 100 11.51 3.49 8.03
C GLU A 100 10.76 2.21 7.61
N VAL A 101 9.83 2.34 6.66
CA VAL A 101 9.02 1.24 6.14
C VAL A 101 9.16 1.07 4.63
N SER A 102 8.95 -0.17 4.17
CA SER A 102 8.95 -0.47 2.74
C SER A 102 7.64 -0.04 2.07
N TYR A 103 7.76 0.52 0.87
CA TYR A 103 6.65 0.76 -0.04
C TYR A 103 6.69 -0.14 -1.28
N ARG A 104 7.57 -1.14 -1.32
CA ARG A 104 7.59 -2.11 -2.40
C ARG A 104 6.29 -2.91 -2.36
N PHE A 105 5.69 -3.15 -3.51
CA PHE A 105 4.40 -3.85 -3.54
C PHE A 105 4.45 -5.28 -2.97
N GLU A 106 5.61 -5.92 -3.02
CA GLU A 106 5.83 -7.25 -2.41
C GLU A 106 5.91 -7.24 -0.88
N ASP A 107 6.02 -6.07 -0.28
CA ASP A 107 6.15 -5.88 1.16
C ASP A 107 4.84 -5.38 1.80
N LEU A 108 3.78 -5.21 0.98
CA LEU A 108 2.45 -4.81 1.43
C LEU A 108 1.60 -6.04 1.76
N TYR A 109 1.06 -6.04 2.98
CA TYR A 109 0.14 -7.05 3.47
C TYR A 109 -1.12 -6.39 4.02
N ILE A 110 -2.25 -7.08 3.94
CA ILE A 110 -3.53 -6.59 4.46
C ILE A 110 -4.08 -7.63 5.42
N ASP A 111 -4.36 -7.21 6.65
CA ASP A 111 -5.11 -8.01 7.61
C ASP A 111 -6.58 -8.00 7.21
N THR A 112 -7.10 -9.15 6.78
CA THR A 112 -8.50 -9.27 6.33
C THR A 112 -9.51 -9.22 7.47
N VAL A 113 -9.07 -9.46 8.71
CA VAL A 113 -9.94 -9.42 9.90
C VAL A 113 -10.08 -7.99 10.38
N THR A 114 -8.99 -7.24 10.47
CA THR A 114 -9.03 -5.85 10.93
C THR A 114 -9.23 -4.83 9.81
N GLY A 115 -9.02 -5.23 8.55
CA GLY A 115 -9.06 -4.35 7.39
C GLY A 115 -7.88 -3.37 7.34
N CYS A 116 -6.77 -3.64 8.03
CA CYS A 116 -5.62 -2.74 8.11
C CYS A 116 -4.48 -3.22 7.23
N ALA A 117 -3.69 -2.30 6.67
CA ALA A 117 -2.40 -2.67 6.09
C ALA A 117 -1.38 -2.99 7.21
N ARG A 118 -0.54 -4.01 6.96
CA ARG A 118 0.66 -4.33 7.72
C ARG A 118 1.86 -4.05 6.82
N LEU A 119 2.71 -3.09 7.21
CA LEU A 119 3.89 -2.68 6.46
C LEU A 119 5.13 -3.37 7.00
N LEU A 120 6.09 -3.65 6.11
CA LEU A 120 7.37 -4.19 6.50
C LEU A 120 8.28 -3.07 7.04
N PRO A 121 8.86 -3.21 8.25
CA PRO A 121 9.88 -2.31 8.75
C PRO A 121 11.19 -2.56 7.98
N ALA A 122 11.38 -1.82 6.89
CA ALA A 122 12.58 -1.79 6.08
C ALA A 122 12.85 -0.34 5.64
N PRO A 123 14.08 0.19 5.78
CA PRO A 123 14.32 1.60 5.58
C PRO A 123 14.25 1.91 4.09
N SER A 124 13.31 2.76 3.69
CA SER A 124 13.17 3.21 2.31
C SER A 124 13.91 4.53 2.07
N GLY A 125 14.04 5.37 3.10
CA GLY A 125 14.52 6.75 2.95
C GLY A 125 13.55 7.66 2.19
N THR A 126 12.31 7.21 1.93
CA THR A 126 11.32 7.95 1.12
C THR A 126 10.24 8.59 1.98
N THR A 127 9.63 9.66 1.47
CA THR A 127 8.39 10.22 2.04
C THR A 127 7.18 9.32 1.75
N LEU A 128 6.06 9.55 2.45
CA LEU A 128 4.80 8.84 2.17
C LEU A 128 4.35 9.01 0.72
N LEU A 129 4.39 10.24 0.18
CA LEU A 129 3.98 10.50 -1.20
C LEU A 129 4.83 9.71 -2.21
N GLU A 130 6.16 9.78 -2.07
CA GLU A 130 7.09 9.05 -2.93
C GLU A 130 6.86 7.54 -2.83
N GLY A 131 6.66 7.04 -1.61
CA GLY A 131 6.32 5.66 -1.34
C GLY A 131 5.03 5.21 -2.02
N LEU A 132 3.94 5.97 -1.89
CA LEU A 132 2.66 5.66 -2.55
C LEU A 132 2.77 5.71 -4.08
N CYS A 133 3.56 6.65 -4.63
CA CYS A 133 3.81 6.69 -6.08
C CYS A 133 4.62 5.47 -6.54
N SER A 134 5.64 5.07 -5.80
CA SER A 134 6.43 3.86 -6.10
C SER A 134 5.57 2.60 -6.02
N LEU A 135 4.68 2.51 -5.03
CA LEU A 135 3.71 1.42 -4.90
C LEU A 135 2.79 1.35 -6.12
N CYS A 136 2.31 2.50 -6.62
CA CYS A 136 1.51 2.55 -7.85
C CYS A 136 2.28 2.05 -9.08
N GLU A 137 3.54 2.44 -9.22
CA GLU A 137 4.41 2.01 -10.32
C GLU A 137 4.63 0.50 -10.29
N ASP A 138 4.90 -0.08 -9.12
CA ASP A 138 5.04 -1.52 -8.93
C ASP A 138 3.75 -2.28 -9.30
N ILE A 139 2.57 -1.76 -8.91
CA ILE A 139 1.28 -2.36 -9.24
C ILE A 139 1.04 -2.29 -10.77
N HIS A 140 1.26 -1.13 -11.38
CA HIS A 140 1.10 -0.95 -12.82
C HIS A 140 2.06 -1.85 -13.62
N ALA A 141 3.31 -2.02 -13.16
CA ALA A 141 4.28 -2.90 -13.80
C ALA A 141 3.82 -4.37 -13.83
N ILE A 142 3.02 -4.81 -12.86
CA ILE A 142 2.46 -6.16 -12.82
C ILE A 142 1.17 -6.28 -13.65
N ARG A 143 0.31 -5.26 -13.59
CA ARG A 143 -1.02 -5.23 -14.23
C ARG A 143 -1.33 -3.83 -14.76
N PRO A 144 -0.91 -3.46 -15.99
CA PRO A 144 -1.17 -2.11 -16.52
C PRO A 144 -2.65 -1.72 -16.56
N GLU A 145 -3.55 -2.69 -16.72
CA GLU A 145 -5.01 -2.51 -16.74
C GLU A 145 -5.61 -2.06 -15.39
N CYS A 146 -4.82 -2.02 -14.32
CA CYS A 146 -5.27 -1.51 -13.02
C CYS A 146 -5.27 0.03 -12.94
N HIS A 147 -4.67 0.72 -13.91
CA HIS A 147 -4.57 2.18 -13.95
C HIS A 147 -3.89 2.83 -12.73
N ALA A 148 -3.04 2.09 -12.01
CA ALA A 148 -2.30 2.65 -10.86
C ALA A 148 -1.38 3.82 -11.23
N ASP A 149 -0.88 3.85 -12.46
CA ASP A 149 -0.14 4.98 -13.05
C ASP A 149 -0.96 6.28 -13.02
N LEU A 150 -2.27 6.23 -13.24
CA LEU A 150 -3.14 7.39 -13.14
C LEU A 150 -3.24 7.92 -11.70
N ALA A 151 -3.26 7.02 -10.71
CA ALA A 151 -3.24 7.41 -9.30
C ALA A 151 -1.91 8.09 -8.94
N ALA A 152 -0.77 7.53 -9.37
CA ALA A 152 0.54 8.13 -9.20
C ALA A 152 0.63 9.54 -9.82
N GLN A 153 0.16 9.67 -11.07
CA GLN A 153 0.16 10.96 -11.77
C GLN A 153 -0.71 11.98 -11.04
N ARG A 154 -1.94 11.61 -10.64
CA ARG A 154 -2.86 12.50 -9.93
C ARG A 154 -2.30 12.92 -8.57
N LEU A 155 -1.60 12.03 -7.86
CA LEU A 155 -0.92 12.35 -6.59
C LEU A 155 0.19 13.39 -6.78
N ARG A 156 1.03 13.21 -7.81
CA ARG A 156 2.09 14.17 -8.16
C ARG A 156 1.52 15.53 -8.55
N ASP A 157 0.47 15.54 -9.38
CA ASP A 157 -0.16 16.77 -9.84
C ASP A 157 -0.80 17.54 -8.67
N GLU A 158 -1.47 16.84 -7.75
CA GLU A 158 -2.03 17.47 -6.55
C GLU A 158 -0.94 18.00 -5.62
N HIS A 159 0.18 17.29 -5.48
CA HIS A 159 1.32 17.75 -4.68
C HIS A 159 2.03 18.96 -5.30
N ALA A 160 2.13 19.01 -6.63
CA ALA A 160 2.68 20.16 -7.35
C ALA A 160 1.83 21.42 -7.17
N LYS A 161 0.50 21.27 -7.02
CA LYS A 161 -0.41 22.40 -6.75
C LYS A 161 -0.36 22.86 -5.30
N ARG A 162 -0.17 21.93 -4.36
CA ARG A 162 -0.12 22.21 -2.91
C ARG A 162 0.72 21.16 -2.20
N LEU A 163 1.57 21.59 -1.27
CA LEU A 163 2.31 20.66 -0.42
C LEU A 163 1.31 19.79 0.36
N LEU A 164 1.30 18.49 0.07
CA LEU A 164 0.42 17.52 0.71
C LEU A 164 1.12 16.92 1.94
N ASP A 165 0.56 17.15 3.12
CA ASP A 165 0.90 16.40 4.32
C ASP A 165 0.14 15.06 4.38
N ASN A 166 0.48 14.20 5.35
CA ASN A 166 -0.12 12.87 5.49
C ASN A 166 -1.65 12.91 5.59
N ARG A 167 -2.20 13.86 6.37
CA ARG A 167 -3.64 14.04 6.52
C ARG A 167 -4.32 14.48 5.22
N SER A 168 -3.69 15.37 4.47
CA SER A 168 -4.18 15.81 3.16
C SER A 168 -4.15 14.67 2.15
N LEU A 169 -3.10 13.83 2.15
CA LEU A 169 -3.01 12.63 1.32
C LEU A 169 -4.13 11.64 1.64
N LEU A 170 -4.34 11.33 2.91
CA LEU A 170 -5.42 10.44 3.35
C LEU A 170 -6.81 10.93 2.94
N ARG A 171 -7.08 12.22 3.16
CA ARG A 171 -8.33 12.85 2.75
C ARG A 171 -8.53 12.77 1.24
N LEU A 172 -7.46 13.00 0.47
CA LEU A 172 -7.49 12.96 -0.99
C LEU A 172 -7.80 11.55 -1.50
N LEU A 173 -7.12 10.53 -0.98
CA LEU A 173 -7.36 9.13 -1.34
C LEU A 173 -8.78 8.67 -0.98
N SER A 174 -9.25 9.06 0.21
CA SER A 174 -10.63 8.78 0.65
C SER A 174 -11.67 9.45 -0.24
N LEU A 175 -11.41 10.69 -0.69
CA LEU A 175 -12.28 11.39 -1.64
C LEU A 175 -12.34 10.63 -2.96
N TRP A 176 -11.21 10.20 -3.50
CA TRP A 176 -11.16 9.49 -4.78
C TRP A 176 -11.84 8.12 -4.72
N GLU A 177 -11.67 7.37 -3.64
CA GLU A 177 -12.38 6.12 -3.40
C GLU A 177 -13.90 6.37 -3.35
N CYS A 178 -14.35 7.43 -2.68
CA CYS A 178 -15.76 7.83 -2.63
C CYS A 178 -16.32 8.30 -3.98
N GLU A 179 -15.58 9.15 -4.73
CA GLU A 179 -15.94 9.62 -6.08
C GLU A 179 -16.19 8.41 -6.99
N TRP A 180 -15.31 7.42 -6.92
CA TRP A 180 -15.38 6.24 -7.75
C TRP A 180 -16.54 5.31 -7.36
N ASN A 181 -16.71 5.08 -6.06
CA ASN A 181 -17.82 4.28 -5.53
C ASN A 181 -19.20 4.95 -5.78
N SER A 182 -19.26 6.28 -5.76
CA SER A 182 -20.50 7.04 -6.01
C SER A 182 -20.80 7.21 -7.50
N GLY A 183 -19.77 7.31 -8.35
CA GLY A 183 -19.90 7.26 -9.80
C GLY A 183 -20.45 5.92 -10.32
N ALA A 184 -20.32 4.83 -9.54
CA ALA A 184 -20.98 3.55 -9.79
C ALA A 184 -22.50 3.58 -9.52
N ALA A 185 -22.96 4.46 -8.62
CA ALA A 185 -24.38 4.67 -8.33
C ALA A 185 -25.06 5.68 -9.27
N GLY A 186 -24.27 6.36 -10.11
CA GLY A 186 -24.73 7.40 -11.05
C GLY A 186 -24.95 6.92 -12.49
N VAL A 187 -24.76 5.63 -12.81
CA VAL A 187 -25.21 5.05 -14.09
C VAL A 187 -26.66 4.59 -13.91
N GLY A 188 -27.54 5.57 -13.70
CA GLY A 188 -28.98 5.39 -13.81
C GLY A 188 -29.36 5.19 -15.28
N GLU A 189 -30.07 4.09 -15.52
CA GLU A 189 -31.20 3.95 -16.45
C GLU A 189 -31.18 4.76 -17.76
N ILE A 190 -30.98 4.02 -18.85
CA ILE A 190 -31.81 3.99 -20.07
C ILE A 190 -32.41 5.35 -20.50
N ALA A 191 -31.82 5.92 -21.55
CA ALA A 191 -32.60 6.58 -22.58
C ALA A 191 -32.33 5.84 -23.91
N SER A 192 -33.01 4.71 -24.10
CA SER A 192 -33.38 4.27 -25.44
C SER A 192 -34.43 5.25 -25.94
N ALA A 193 -34.00 6.21 -26.75
CA ALA A 193 -34.91 7.03 -27.54
C ALA A 193 -35.41 6.18 -28.72
N ASP A 194 -36.48 5.43 -28.47
CA ASP A 194 -37.43 5.03 -29.50
C ASP A 194 -38.76 5.72 -29.17
N ASP A 195 -39.02 6.82 -29.88
CA ASP A 195 -40.30 7.21 -30.52
C ASP A 195 -40.20 8.66 -31.07
#